data_AF-A0A7C3QG40-F1
#
_entry.id   AF-A0A7C3QG40-F1
#
_cell.length_a   1.000
_cell.length_b   1.000
_cell.length_c   1.000
_cell.angle_alpha   90.00
_cell.angle_beta   90.00
_cell.angle_gamma   90.00
#
_symmetry.space_group_name_H-M   'P 1'
#
loop_
_entity.id
_entity.type
_entity.pdbx_description
1 polymer ?
#
loop_
_entity_poly.entity_id
_entity_poly.type
_entity_poly.pdbx_seq_one_letter_code
_entity_poly.pdbx_strand_id
1 'polypeptide(L)'
;MLSRPQLGVCTWTFGDLPLPEIAAFLAELDFDGVELAGDLSRYTAREAGQILQDHNLAIFSLTPQNVDLAHPDTAVRQQALD
;
A
#
# COMPACT_ATOMS: atom_id res chain seq x y z
N MET A 1 -10.57 28.75 7.34
CA MET A 1 -9.27 28.04 7.37
C MET A 1 -9.35 26.99 6.28
N LEU A 2 -8.52 27.08 5.24
CA LEU A 2 -8.52 26.08 4.16
C LEU A 2 -7.73 24.86 4.66
N SER A 3 -8.29 23.66 4.52
CA SER A 3 -7.59 22.41 4.84
C SER A 3 -6.49 22.16 3.80
N ARG A 4 -5.33 21.66 4.25
CA ARG A 4 -4.28 21.20 3.34
C ARG A 4 -4.74 19.95 2.57
N PRO A 5 -4.26 19.72 1.35
CA PRO A 5 -4.43 18.42 0.69
C PRO A 5 -3.89 17.30 1.57
N GLN A 6 -4.51 16.12 1.47
CA GLN A 6 -3.97 14.91 2.07
C GLN A 6 -2.77 14.42 1.24
N LEU A 7 -1.71 14.01 1.94
CA LEU A 7 -0.47 13.50 1.39
C LEU A 7 -0.29 12.05 1.82
N GLY A 8 -0.02 11.19 0.84
CA GLY A 8 0.33 9.81 1.08
C GLY A 8 1.53 9.39 0.24
N VAL A 9 2.04 8.20 0.54
CA VAL A 9 3.18 7.61 -0.16
C VAL A 9 2.89 6.13 -0.45
N CYS A 10 3.46 5.62 -1.54
CA CYS A 10 3.36 4.21 -1.87
C CYS A 10 4.32 3.40 -0.99
N THR A 11 3.85 2.35 -0.32
CA THR A 11 4.69 1.56 0.59
C THR A 11 5.83 0.83 -0.11
N TRP A 12 5.71 0.54 -1.41
CA TRP A 12 6.78 -0.06 -2.21
C TRP A 12 8.01 0.84 -2.37
N THR A 13 7.91 2.14 -2.05
CA THR A 13 9.04 3.08 -2.00
C THR A 13 10.12 2.65 -1.00
N PHE A 14 9.73 1.88 0.02
CA PHE A 14 10.58 1.45 1.13
C PHE A 14 11.15 0.02 0.95
N GLY A 15 10.90 -0.62 -0.20
CA GLY A 15 11.35 -1.97 -0.49
C GLY A 15 10.82 -3.00 0.52
N ASP A 16 11.75 -3.74 1.14
CA ASP A 16 11.44 -4.85 2.04
C ASP A 16 11.19 -4.44 3.50
N LEU A 17 11.24 -3.13 3.80
CA LEU A 17 10.95 -2.64 5.16
C LEU A 17 9.57 -3.13 5.63
N PRO A 18 9.44 -3.66 6.86
CA PRO A 18 8.17 -4.10 7.40
C PRO A 18 7.15 -2.94 7.48
N LEU A 19 5.87 -3.25 7.22
CA LEU A 19 4.80 -2.24 7.28
C LEU A 19 4.74 -1.46 8.61
N PRO A 20 4.97 -2.06 9.80
CA PRO A 20 5.02 -1.31 11.06
C PRO A 20 6.13 -0.24 11.10
N GLU A 21 7.31 -0.54 10.54
CA GLU A 21 8.43 0.40 10.51
C GLU A 21 8.14 1.57 9.56
N ILE A 22 7.52 1.27 8.41
CA ILE A 22 7.05 2.29 7.47
C ILE A 22 5.99 3.17 8.14
N ALA A 23 4.98 2.59 8.82
CA ALA A 23 3.91 3.34 9.46
C ALA A 23 4.43 4.30 10.54
N ALA A 24 5.37 3.85 11.37
CA ALA A 24 6.02 4.68 12.38
C ALA A 24 6.76 5.87 11.74
N PHE A 25 7.57 5.62 10.71
CA PHE A 25 8.32 6.66 10.01
C PHE A 25 7.40 7.71 9.34
N LEU A 26 6.29 7.27 8.74
CA LEU A 26 5.35 8.18 8.08
C LEU A 26 4.56 9.03 9.06
N ALA A 27 4.20 8.48 10.22
CA ALA A 27 3.56 9.23 11.30
C ALA A 27 4.49 10.34 11.83
N GLU A 28 5.80 10.08 11.95
CA GLU A 28 6.79 11.10 12.35
C GLU A 28 6.90 12.26 11.34
N LEU A 29 6.61 11.98 10.07
CA LEU A 29 6.67 12.96 8.98
C LEU A 29 5.32 13.64 8.67
N ASP A 30 4.27 13.38 9.46
CA ASP A 30 2.92 13.95 9.31
C ASP A 30 2.24 13.62 7.97
N PHE A 31 2.48 12.43 7.42
CA PHE A 31 1.70 11.90 6.30
C PHE A 31 0.29 11.50 6.76
N ASP A 32 -0.68 11.59 5.85
CA ASP A 32 -2.08 11.27 6.13
C ASP A 32 -2.44 9.82 5.81
N GLY A 33 -1.61 9.12 5.02
CA GLY A 33 -1.91 7.77 4.60
C GLY A 33 -0.93 7.17 3.60
N VAL A 34 -1.31 6.03 3.06
CA VAL A 34 -0.50 5.25 2.13
C VAL A 34 -1.31 4.74 0.94
N GLU A 35 -0.62 4.58 -0.19
CA GLU A 35 -0.97 3.56 -1.15
C GLU A 35 -0.28 2.26 -0.73
N LEU A 36 -1.07 1.24 -0.40
CA LEU A 36 -0.55 -0.01 0.15
C LEU A 36 -0.20 -0.98 -0.99
N ALA A 37 1.02 -1.53 -0.98
CA ALA A 37 1.38 -2.61 -1.88
C ALA A 37 0.50 -3.85 -1.63
N GLY A 38 -0.13 -4.37 -2.69
CA GLY A 38 -1.03 -5.52 -2.68
C GLY A 38 -0.32 -6.87 -2.58
N ASP A 39 0.73 -6.96 -1.76
CA ASP A 39 1.44 -8.22 -1.52
C ASP A 39 0.81 -8.95 -0.33
N LEU A 40 -0.15 -9.83 -0.65
CA LEU A 40 -0.87 -10.64 0.33
C LEU A 40 0.01 -11.66 1.07
N SER A 41 1.27 -11.85 0.64
CA SER A 41 2.22 -12.71 1.36
C SER A 41 2.83 -12.03 2.60
N ARG A 42 2.80 -10.69 2.67
CA ARG A 42 3.45 -9.91 3.74
C ARG A 42 2.57 -9.68 4.96
N TYR A 43 1.26 -9.59 4.77
CA TYR A 43 0.28 -9.35 5.84
C TYR A 43 -1.13 -9.71 5.40
N THR A 44 -1.99 -10.04 6.36
CA THR A 44 -3.43 -10.08 6.15
C THR A 44 -4.00 -8.66 6.08
N ALA A 45 -5.16 -8.49 5.44
CA ALA A 45 -5.87 -7.20 5.40
C ALA A 45 -6.18 -6.66 6.80
N ARG A 46 -6.45 -7.53 7.77
CA ARG A 46 -6.70 -7.17 9.17
C ARG A 46 -5.45 -6.59 9.81
N GLU A 47 -4.31 -7.27 9.68
CA GLU A 47 -3.04 -6.83 10.26
C GLU A 47 -2.61 -5.49 9.67
N ALA A 48 -2.67 -5.34 8.34
CA ALA A 48 -2.33 -4.08 7.69
C ALA A 48 -3.24 -2.93 8.13
N GLY A 49 -4.55 -3.18 8.22
CA GLY A 49 -5.50 -2.19 8.71
C GLY A 49 -5.22 -1.77 10.15
N GLN A 50 -4.90 -2.72 11.03
CA GLN A 50 -4.56 -2.44 12.42
C GLN A 50 -3.28 -1.61 12.53
N ILE A 51 -2.20 -2.03 11.86
CA ILE A 51 -0.90 -1.33 11.87
C ILE A 51 -1.07 0.13 11.45
N LEU A 52 -1.79 0.39 10.36
CA LEU A 52 -1.96 1.75 9.86
C LEU A 52 -2.87 2.59 10.76
N GLN A 53 -3.94 2.00 11.31
CA GLN A 53 -4.83 2.68 12.26
C GLN A 53 -4.12 3.08 13.56
N ASP A 54 -3.23 2.22 14.08
CA ASP A 54 -2.46 2.50 15.29
C ASP A 54 -1.55 3.75 15.12
N HIS A 55 -1.25 4.14 13.87
CA HIS A 55 -0.47 5.32 13.50
C HIS A 55 -1.30 6.45 12.87
N ASN A 56 -2.64 6.39 12.91
CA ASN A 56 -3.56 7.35 12.26
C ASN A 56 -3.34 7.53 10.75
N LEU A 57 -2.83 6.51 10.06
CA LEU A 57 -2.63 6.53 8.61
C LEU A 57 -3.84 5.91 7.89
N ALA A 58 -4.37 6.62 6.90
CA ALA A 58 -5.41 6.10 6.02
C ALA A 58 -4.82 5.18 4.93
N ILE A 59 -5.62 4.23 4.45
CA ILE A 59 -5.33 3.52 3.20
C ILE A 59 -6.05 4.26 2.07
N PHE A 60 -5.31 4.89 1.16
CA PHE A 60 -5.88 5.62 0.03
C PHE A 60 -6.18 4.71 -1.16
N SER A 61 -5.28 3.76 -1.43
CA SER A 61 -5.37 2.83 -2.55
C SER A 61 -4.56 1.55 -2.28
N LEU A 62 -4.75 0.56 -3.14
CA LEU A 62 -3.91 -0.62 -3.23
C LEU A 62 -3.17 -0.59 -4.57
N THR A 63 -1.85 -0.75 -4.56
CA THR A 63 -1.09 -1.05 -5.78
C THR A 63 -1.16 -2.57 -6.01
N PRO A 64 -1.72 -3.06 -7.12
CA PRO A 64 -1.64 -4.49 -7.44
C PRO A 64 -0.19 -4.94 -7.64
N GLN A 65 0.04 -6.25 -7.62
CA GLN A 65 1.35 -6.79 -7.99
C GLN A 65 1.72 -6.42 -9.44
N ASN A 66 3.01 -6.52 -9.77
CA ASN A 66 3.51 -6.26 -11.11
C ASN A 66 3.07 -7.39 -12.07
N VAL A 67 1.89 -7.24 -12.67
CA VAL A 67 1.27 -8.20 -13.59
C VAL A 67 1.10 -7.60 -14.99
N ASP A 68 1.09 -8.45 -16.01
CA ASP A 68 0.89 -8.03 -17.40
C ASP A 68 -0.53 -8.35 -17.91
N LEU A 69 -1.44 -7.40 -17.70
CA LEU A 69 -2.82 -7.49 -18.16
C LEU A 69 -2.97 -7.43 -19.70
N ALA A 70 -1.96 -6.94 -20.40
CA ALA A 70 -1.99 -6.75 -21.85
C ALA A 70 -1.18 -7.80 -22.62
N HIS A 71 -0.65 -8.82 -21.91
CA HIS A 71 0.20 -9.85 -22.49
C HIS A 71 -0.51 -10.55 -23.66
N PRO A 72 0.19 -10.88 -24.78
CA PRO A 72 -0.45 -11.57 -25.92
C PRO A 72 -0.96 -12.98 -25.56
N ASP A 73 -0.28 -13.68 -24.65
CA ASP A 73 -0.73 -14.96 -24.11
C ASP A 73 -1.91 -14.79 -23.15
N THR A 74 -3.03 -15.44 -23.47
CA THR A 74 -4.23 -15.45 -22.64
C THR A 74 -3.98 -16.05 -21.25
N ALA A 75 -3.11 -17.05 -21.12
CA ALA A 75 -2.83 -17.66 -19.82
C ALA A 75 -2.19 -16.66 -18.84
N VAL A 76 -1.27 -15.82 -19.34
CA VAL A 76 -0.64 -14.75 -18.54
C VAL A 76 -1.67 -13.69 -18.14
N ARG A 77 -2.55 -13.27 -19.06
CA ARG A 77 -3.61 -12.31 -18.72
C ARG A 77 -4.59 -12.84 -17.67
N GLN A 78 -4.92 -14.13 -17.70
CA GLN A 78 -5.80 -14.72 -16.69
C GLN A 78 -5.15 -14.73 -15.31
N GLN A 79 -3.85 -15.05 -15.22
CA GLN A 79 -3.10 -14.96 -13.96
C GLN A 79 -3.04 -13.54 -13.38
N ALA A 80 -3.15 -12.51 -14.23
CA ALA A 80 -3.14 -11.11 -13.81
C ALA A 80 -4.50 -10.61 -13.25
N LEU A 81 -5.58 -11.38 -13.40
CA LEU A 81 -6.93 -11.03 -12.93
C LEU A 81 -7.29 -11.66 -11.57
N ASP A 82 -6.62 -12.76 -11.22
CA ASP A 82 -6.82 -13.54 -9.99
C ASP A 82 -6.08 -12.91 -8.79
#